data_AF-A0A1T4TFL2-F1
#
_entry.id   AF-A0A1T4TFL2-F1
#
_cell.length_a   1.000
_cell.length_b   1.000
_cell.length_c   1.000
_cell.angle_alpha   90.00
_cell.angle_beta   90.00
_cell.angle_gamma   90.00
#
_symmetry.space_group_name_H-M   'P 1'
#
loop_
_entity.id
_entity.type
_entity.pdbx_description
1 polymer ?
#
loop_
_entity_poly.entity_id
_entity_poly.type
_entity_poly.pdbx_seq_one_letter_code
_entity_poly.pdbx_strand_id
1 'polypeptide(L)' 'MPRHRALTQAQLEALLALPTDEADLVRHYTLSAADLAVIARRRRAHKGAFAGGSEILR' A
#
# COMPACT_ATOMS: atom_id res chain seq x y z
N MET A 1 -31.67 -15.99 -2.08
CA MET A 1 -31.10 -14.82 -2.78
C MET A 1 -30.08 -15.30 -3.81
N PRO A 2 -30.24 -14.95 -5.10
CA PRO A 2 -29.29 -15.35 -6.13
C PRO A 2 -27.95 -14.62 -5.90
N ARG A 3 -26.85 -15.36 -5.78
CA ARG A 3 -25.51 -14.78 -5.72
C ARG A 3 -25.05 -14.51 -7.15
N HIS A 4 -25.35 -13.33 -7.68
CA HIS A 4 -24.76 -12.88 -8.92
C HIS A 4 -23.29 -12.54 -8.68
N ARG A 5 -22.37 -13.35 -9.19
CA ARG A 5 -20.96 -12.98 -9.25
C ARG A 5 -20.82 -11.86 -10.27
N ALA A 6 -20.35 -10.69 -9.82
CA ALA A 6 -20.15 -9.51 -10.67
C ALA A 6 -18.96 -9.68 -11.64
N LEU A 7 -18.03 -10.60 -11.30
CA LEU A 7 -16.83 -10.86 -12.07
C LEU A 7 -16.82 -12.31 -12.56
N THR A 8 -16.37 -12.49 -13.80
CA THR A 8 -15.99 -13.80 -14.33
C THR A 8 -14.73 -14.30 -13.63
N GLN A 9 -14.44 -15.59 -13.77
CA GLN A 9 -13.23 -16.18 -13.20
C GLN A 9 -11.96 -15.51 -13.75
N ALA A 10 -11.90 -15.26 -15.07
CA ALA A 10 -10.76 -14.58 -15.70
C ALA A 10 -10.59 -13.13 -15.21
N GLN A 11 -11.69 -12.41 -14.96
CA GLN A 11 -11.62 -11.06 -14.39
C GLN A 11 -11.11 -11.07 -12.95
N LEU A 12 -11.51 -12.08 -12.17
CA LEU A 12 -11.02 -12.25 -10.81
C LEU A 12 -9.51 -12.58 -10.80
N GLU A 13 -9.07 -13.47 -11.69
CA GLU A 13 -7.65 -13.82 -11.84
C GLU A 13 -6.80 -12.62 -12.25
N ALA A 14 -7.26 -11.81 -13.20
CA ALA A 14 -6.57 -10.58 -13.58
C ALA A 14 -6.49 -9.55 -12.43
N LEU A 15 -7.55 -9.43 -11.63
CA LEU A 15 -7.58 -8.51 -10.49
C LEU A 15 -6.62 -8.94 -9.35
N LEU A 16 -6.44 -10.24 -9.18
CA LEU A 16 -5.59 -10.83 -8.14
C LEU A 16 -4.18 -11.16 -8.64
N ALA A 17 -3.91 -10.95 -9.92
CA ALA A 17 -2.58 -11.08 -10.48
C ALA A 17 -1.66 -10.04 -9.81
N LEU A 18 -0.56 -10.53 -9.24
CA LEU A 18 0.40 -9.65 -8.60
C LEU A 18 1.16 -8.86 -9.68
N PRO A 19 1.30 -7.54 -9.56
CA PRO A 19 2.12 -6.77 -10.49
C PRO A 19 3.57 -7.27 -10.45
N THR A 20 4.12 -7.64 -11.61
CA THR A 20 5.51 -8.10 -11.76
C THR A 20 6.42 -7.06 -12.40
N ASP A 21 5.85 -6.03 -13.02
CA ASP A 21 6.59 -4.92 -13.62
C ASP A 21 6.84 -3.81 -12.60
N GLU A 22 8.00 -3.16 -12.71
CA GLU A 22 8.42 -2.10 -11.79
C GLU A 22 7.49 -0.87 -11.84
N ALA A 23 7.02 -0.48 -13.04
CA ALA A 23 6.13 0.66 -13.18
C ALA A 23 4.77 0.39 -12.51
N ASP A 24 4.27 -0.84 -12.64
CA ASP A 24 3.04 -1.27 -11.98
C ASP A 24 3.22 -1.30 -10.46
N LEU A 25 4.34 -1.83 -9.97
CA LEU A 25 4.66 -1.84 -8.55
C LEU A 25 4.68 -0.41 -7.97
N VAL A 26 5.34 0.53 -8.64
CA VAL A 26 5.36 1.94 -8.23
C VAL A 26 3.94 2.50 -8.21
N ARG A 27 3.13 2.23 -9.24
CA ARG A 27 1.75 2.71 -9.30
C ARG A 27 0.87 2.15 -8.18
N HIS A 28 1.05 0.87 -7.83
CA HIS A 28 0.21 0.18 -6.85
C HIS A 28 0.64 0.39 -5.39
N TYR A 29 1.93 0.65 -5.15
CA TYR A 29 2.48 0.73 -3.79
C TYR A 29 3.07 2.09 -3.41
N THR A 30 2.94 3.11 -4.26
CA THR A 30 3.29 4.49 -3.88
C THR A 30 2.19 5.10 -3.03
N LEU A 31 2.54 5.48 -1.81
CA LEU A 31 1.65 6.19 -0.90
C LEU A 31 1.69 7.69 -1.17
N SER A 32 0.51 8.32 -1.22
CA SER A 32 0.44 9.78 -1.31
C SER A 32 0.85 10.44 0.01
N ALA A 33 1.11 11.75 -0.04
CA ALA A 33 1.38 12.53 1.16
C ALA A 33 0.24 12.45 2.20
N ALA A 34 -1.01 12.35 1.73
CA ALA A 34 -2.18 12.20 2.60
C ALA A 34 -2.17 10.84 3.32
N ASP A 35 -1.84 9.76 2.59
CA ASP A 35 -1.74 8.41 3.16
C ASP A 35 -0.63 8.34 4.21
N LEU A 36 0.53 8.94 3.92
CA LEU A 36 1.64 9.04 4.86
C LEU A 36 1.28 9.84 6.11
N ALA A 37 0.48 10.91 5.99
CA ALA A 37 -0.01 11.66 7.13
C ALA A 37 -0.91 10.81 8.05
N VAL A 38 -1.77 9.96 7.47
CA VAL A 38 -2.61 9.03 8.23
C VAL A 38 -1.77 7.98 8.95
N ILE A 39 -0.78 7.40 8.26
CA ILE A 39 0.15 6.43 8.86
C ILE A 39 0.96 7.07 9.99
N ALA A 40 1.49 8.29 9.78
CA ALA A 40 2.23 9.02 10.80
C ALA A 40 1.37 9.31 12.03
N ARG A 41 0.11 9.73 11.82
CA ARG A 41 -0.86 9.96 12.90
C ARG A 41 -1.12 8.69 13.72
N ARG A 42 -1.35 7.56 13.05
CA ARG A 42 -1.59 6.26 13.73
C ARG A 42 -0.34 5.74 14.42
N ARG A 43 0.84 5.91 13.82
CA ARG A 43 2.11 5.47 14.40
C ARG A 43 2.47 6.28 15.66
N ARG A 44 2.13 7.58 15.73
CA ARG A 44 2.34 8.39 16.95
C ARG A 44 1.57 7.85 18.16
N ALA A 45 0.45 7.15 17.97
CA ALA A 45 -0.23 6.45 19.07
C ALA A 45 0.59 5.27 19.65
N HIS A 46 1.65 4.83 18.96
CA HIS A 46 2.56 3.75 19.38
C HIS A 46 4.04 4.22 19.47
N LYS A 47 4.33 5.52 19.42
CA LYS A 47 5.72 6.00 19.53
C LYS A 47 6.15 6.20 20.99
N GLY A 48 6.51 5.08 21.62
CA GLY A 48 7.74 5.01 22.41
C GLY A 48 8.83 4.34 21.55
N ALA A 49 10.04 4.91 21.52
CA ALA A 49 11.24 4.40 20.86
C ALA A 49 11.24 4.38 19.31
N PHE A 50 11.69 5.48 18.70
CA PHE A 50 12.72 5.47 17.65
C PHE A 50 13.22 6.91 17.54
N ALA A 51 14.18 7.24 18.41
CA ALA A 51 15.05 8.39 18.29
C ALA A 51 16.41 7.86 17.81
N GLY A 52 16.94 8.42 16.72
CA GLY A 52 18.24 8.04 16.17
C GLY A 52 18.13 7.62 14.71
N GLY A 53 18.57 8.50 13.81
CA GLY A 53 18.64 8.22 12.38
C GLY A 53 18.68 9.48 11.52
N SER A 54 19.42 10.51 11.93
CA SER A 54 19.75 11.65 11.06
C SER A 54 21.23 11.59 10.72
N GLU A 55 21.66 10.63 9.90
CA GLU A 55 22.99 10.67 9.29
C GLU A 55 23.07 9.72 8.10
N ILE A 56 22.45 10.06 6.97
CA ILE A 56 22.88 9.57 5.66
C ILE A 56 22.67 10.71 4.66
N LEU A 57 23.68 10.96 3.83
CA LEU A 57 23.89 12.05 2.87
C LEU A 57 24.68 13.25 3.43
N ARG A 58 25.93 12.98 3.80
CA ARG A 58 27.08 13.77 3.31
C ARG A 58 27.96 12.86 2.46
#